data_AF-A0A2U1QKU4-F1
#
_entry.id   AF-A0A2U1QKU4-F1
#
_cell.length_a   1.000
_cell.length_b   1.000
_cell.length_c   1.000
_cell.angle_alpha   90.00
_cell.angle_beta   90.00
_cell.angle_gamma   90.00
#
_symmetry.space_group_name_H-M   'P 1'
#
loop_
_entity.id
_entity.type
_entity.pdbx_description
1 polymer ?
#
loop_
_entity_poly.entity_id
_entity_poly.type
_entity_poly.pdbx_seq_one_letter_code
_entity_poly.pdbx_strand_id
1 'polypeptide(L)'
;MGLSFVMNSNLPCYILSNCIYIVYHNLYVESIIYYKCKQKYACLIIFIFSSQYKDYLDKMLEYLVSFIIRTEPLQDLDRLFSKVAADFDEHWAEGKIDAWKDEPQENGHVNASIDLDFYDTVEELVAIGGDRLKEALGALGLKTGGTVQQRAERLFLTKHTPLEKLDRKHFLRKPEQKGVVASHQTDDSKDMALMEAKIEKLCEILSETIAETKRNTDRKQALNYDEMEAEREQEDEPEVESDDEDQQIYNPLKLPMGWDGKPIPYWLYKLHGLGQEFKCEICGNYSYWGRRAYERHFKEFRHQYGMRRLGIPNTKNFNEITSIEEAQQLWERIKEKQGVNKWRPELEEEYEDREGNIYNKKTYTDLQRQGLI
;
A
#
# COMPACT_ATOMS: atom_id res chain seq x y z
N MET A 1 12.64 -0.51 1.53
CA MET A 1 11.70 -1.58 1.91
C MET A 1 10.31 -1.01 1.66
N GLY A 2 9.61 -1.55 0.66
CA GLY A 2 8.31 -1.02 0.24
C GLY A 2 7.25 -1.30 1.30
N LEU A 3 6.55 -0.26 1.71
CA LEU A 3 5.33 -0.37 2.51
C LEU A 3 4.21 -0.84 1.56
N SER A 4 4.02 -2.15 1.47
CA SER A 4 2.80 -2.70 0.88
C SER A 4 1.68 -2.56 1.89
N PHE A 5 0.70 -1.72 1.58
CA PHE A 5 -0.59 -1.69 2.26
C PHE A 5 -1.33 -2.97 1.92
N VAL A 6 -1.35 -3.94 2.84
CA VAL A 6 -2.24 -5.10 2.72
C VAL A 6 -3.60 -4.65 3.26
N MET A 7 -4.57 -4.56 2.35
CA MET A 7 -5.97 -4.35 2.70
C MET A 7 -6.52 -5.64 3.31
N ASN A 8 -6.79 -5.64 4.62
CA ASN A 8 -7.73 -6.61 5.21
C ASN A 8 -9.14 -6.05 5.05
N SER A 9 -9.94 -6.74 4.25
CA SER A 9 -11.22 -6.27 3.71
C SER A 9 -12.45 -6.66 4.54
N ASN A 10 -12.29 -7.27 5.72
CA ASN A 10 -13.39 -8.02 6.36
C ASN A 10 -13.86 -7.51 7.72
N LEU A 11 -13.46 -6.32 8.19
CA LEU A 11 -13.99 -5.80 9.46
C LEU A 11 -14.40 -4.32 9.33
N PRO A 12 -15.71 -4.01 9.21
CA PRO A 12 -16.21 -2.63 9.19
C PRO A 12 -16.05 -1.91 10.54
N CYS A 13 -15.63 -2.60 11.60
CA CYS A 13 -15.68 -2.11 12.97
C CYS A 13 -14.35 -1.55 13.51
N TYR A 14 -13.21 -1.76 12.83
CA TYR A 14 -11.90 -1.44 13.39
C TYR A 14 -11.03 -0.65 12.43
N ILE A 15 -10.42 0.41 12.94
CA ILE A 15 -9.34 1.12 12.24
C ILE A 15 -8.13 0.17 12.25
N LEU A 16 -7.48 -0.06 11.09
CA LEU A 16 -6.27 -0.88 11.00
C LEU A 16 -5.16 -0.33 11.89
N SER A 17 -5.10 -0.82 13.13
CA SER A 17 -4.12 -0.41 14.14
C SER A 17 -2.69 -0.68 13.66
N ASN A 18 -2.46 -1.73 12.86
CA ASN A 18 -1.13 -2.08 12.34
C ASN A 18 -0.47 -1.03 11.42
N CYS A 19 -1.22 -0.08 10.84
CA CYS A 19 -0.63 1.04 10.10
C CYS A 19 -0.28 2.25 10.99
N ILE A 20 -0.83 2.30 12.21
CA ILE A 20 -0.64 3.39 13.18
C ILE A 20 0.36 2.99 14.28
N TYR A 21 0.63 1.68 14.47
CA TYR A 21 1.23 1.15 15.70
C TYR A 21 2.74 1.01 15.79
N ILE A 22 3.55 1.48 14.82
CA ILE A 22 5.00 1.49 15.01
C ILE A 22 5.54 2.85 14.59
N VAL A 23 5.34 3.87 15.42
CA VAL A 23 6.40 4.77 15.95
C VAL A 23 5.84 5.67 17.09
N TYR A 24 4.54 6.07 17.10
CA TYR A 24 4.12 7.20 17.95
C TYR A 24 2.98 6.99 18.97
N HIS A 25 2.28 5.85 18.99
CA HIS A 25 1.10 5.71 19.86
C HIS A 25 1.42 5.58 21.36
N ASN A 26 2.63 5.15 21.74
CA ASN A 26 3.07 5.13 23.14
C ASN A 26 3.60 6.48 23.66
N LEU A 27 3.66 7.52 22.81
CA LEU A 27 4.10 8.87 23.22
C LEU A 27 3.03 9.94 23.07
N TYR A 28 1.97 9.73 22.29
CA TYR A 28 1.00 10.81 21.97
C TYR A 28 -0.34 10.74 22.73
N VAL A 29 -0.80 9.57 23.15
CA VAL A 29 -2.12 9.47 23.82
C VAL A 29 -2.04 9.69 25.34
N GLU A 30 -0.93 9.35 25.98
CA GLU A 30 -0.70 9.74 27.39
C GLU A 30 -0.22 11.20 27.55
N SER A 31 0.33 11.82 26.51
CA SER A 31 0.89 13.18 26.59
C SER A 31 -0.14 14.29 26.45
N ILE A 32 -1.31 14.05 25.86
CA ILE A 32 -2.39 15.04 25.79
C ILE A 32 -3.10 15.21 27.15
N ILE A 33 -3.08 14.18 28.01
CA ILE A 33 -3.71 14.25 29.34
C ILE A 33 -2.71 14.77 30.41
N TYR A 34 -1.39 14.73 30.19
CA TYR A 34 -0.41 15.00 31.25
C TYR A 34 0.43 16.29 31.14
N TYR A 35 0.36 17.10 30.08
CA TYR A 35 1.35 18.17 29.91
C TYR A 35 0.90 19.58 30.26
N LYS A 36 0.71 19.77 31.58
CA LYS A 36 0.83 21.07 32.26
C LYS A 36 2.27 21.39 32.70
N CYS A 37 3.29 20.88 32.00
CA CYS A 37 4.70 21.06 32.38
C CYS A 37 5.49 21.86 31.34
N LYS A 38 6.00 23.02 31.75
CA LYS A 38 6.36 24.20 30.95
C LYS A 38 7.72 24.16 30.23
N GLN A 39 8.38 23.00 30.09
CA GLN A 39 9.82 22.93 29.76
C GLN A 39 10.20 22.06 28.55
N LYS A 40 9.23 21.59 27.75
CA LYS A 40 9.48 20.65 26.63
C LYS A 40 8.92 21.12 25.28
N TYR A 41 8.83 22.44 25.05
CA TYR A 41 8.17 23.02 23.87
C TYR A 41 9.10 23.13 22.64
N ALA A 42 10.41 23.25 22.82
CA ALA A 42 11.33 23.50 21.69
C ALA A 42 11.52 22.32 20.72
N CYS A 43 11.55 21.07 21.22
CA CYS A 43 11.75 19.89 20.34
C CYS A 43 10.50 19.47 19.58
N LEU A 44 9.29 19.78 20.09
CA LEU A 44 8.04 19.43 19.42
C LEU A 44 7.79 20.34 18.21
N ILE A 45 8.09 21.64 18.35
CA ILE A 45 7.93 22.66 17.30
C ILE A 45 8.81 22.33 16.08
N ILE A 46 10.05 21.86 16.25
CA ILE A 46 10.94 21.51 15.14
C ILE A 46 10.42 20.29 14.34
N PHE A 47 9.69 19.37 14.97
CA PHE A 47 9.12 18.20 14.29
C PHE A 47 7.86 18.56 13.48
N ILE A 48 7.05 19.48 13.99
CA ILE A 48 5.82 19.99 13.35
C ILE A 48 6.11 20.70 12.01
N PHE A 49 7.24 21.40 11.91
CA PHE A 49 7.65 22.10 10.66
C PHE A 49 8.44 21.24 9.67
N SER A 50 8.46 19.91 9.85
CA SER A 50 9.19 19.01 8.95
C SER A 50 8.32 18.56 7.77
N SER A 51 8.90 18.52 6.55
CA SER A 51 8.22 18.00 5.35
C SER A 51 7.69 16.57 5.53
N GLN A 52 8.31 15.77 6.41
CA GLN A 52 7.88 14.39 6.70
C GLN A 52 6.59 14.35 7.51
N TYR A 53 6.35 15.37 8.35
CA TYR A 53 5.12 15.47 9.13
C TYR A 53 3.93 15.86 8.25
N LYS A 54 4.13 16.78 7.29
CA LYS A 54 3.13 17.11 6.27
C LYS A 54 2.69 15.87 5.49
N ASP A 55 3.65 15.09 4.98
CA ASP A 55 3.38 13.83 4.27
C ASP A 55 2.64 12.80 5.14
N TYR A 56 2.88 12.81 6.46
CA TYR A 56 2.18 11.94 7.40
C TYR A 56 0.73 12.38 7.59
N LEU A 57 0.50 13.69 7.80
CA LEU A 57 -0.84 14.25 7.93
C LEU A 57 -1.67 14.01 6.67
N ASP A 58 -1.08 14.20 5.48
CA ASP A 58 -1.74 13.91 4.21
C ASP A 58 -2.21 12.45 4.12
N LYS A 59 -1.32 11.49 4.40
CA LYS A 59 -1.66 10.06 4.37
C LYS A 59 -2.67 9.67 5.45
N MET A 60 -2.58 10.28 6.63
CA MET A 60 -3.52 10.04 7.72
C MET A 60 -4.92 10.56 7.35
N LEU A 61 -5.00 11.77 6.80
CA LEU A 61 -6.24 12.35 6.31
C LEU A 61 -6.85 11.50 5.19
N GLU A 62 -6.05 11.07 4.21
CA GLU A 62 -6.48 10.20 3.11
C GLU A 62 -7.05 8.87 3.64
N TYR A 63 -6.37 8.25 4.61
CA TYR A 63 -6.83 7.00 5.21
C TYR A 63 -8.16 7.18 5.97
N LEU A 64 -8.29 8.22 6.81
CA LEU A 64 -9.50 8.45 7.60
C LEU A 64 -10.69 8.81 6.71
N VAL A 65 -10.48 9.62 5.66
CA VAL A 65 -11.50 9.92 4.64
C VAL A 65 -11.92 8.63 3.93
N SER A 66 -10.96 7.82 3.47
CA SER A 66 -11.25 6.54 2.85
C SER A 66 -11.99 5.58 3.79
N PHE A 67 -11.72 5.62 5.09
CA PHE A 67 -12.40 4.78 6.07
C PHE A 67 -13.86 5.20 6.20
N ILE A 68 -14.13 6.49 6.43
CA ILE A 68 -15.49 7.02 6.59
C ILE A 68 -16.33 6.82 5.34
N ILE A 69 -15.77 7.02 4.14
CA ILE A 69 -16.52 6.77 2.89
C ILE A 69 -16.97 5.30 2.79
N ARG A 70 -16.19 4.35 3.31
CA ARG A 70 -16.54 2.93 3.30
C ARG A 70 -17.53 2.56 4.41
N THR A 71 -17.38 3.11 5.60
CA THR A 71 -18.20 2.74 6.77
C THR A 71 -19.50 3.54 6.86
N GLU A 72 -19.49 4.80 6.43
CA GLU A 72 -20.59 5.76 6.54
C GLU A 72 -20.75 6.59 5.24
N PRO A 73 -21.18 5.99 4.12
CA PRO A 73 -21.24 6.66 2.81
C PRO A 73 -22.24 7.83 2.73
N LEU A 74 -23.16 7.95 3.71
CA LEU A 74 -24.12 9.03 3.80
C LEU A 74 -23.53 10.30 4.45
N GLN A 75 -22.33 10.22 5.03
CA GLN A 75 -21.67 11.35 5.66
C GLN A 75 -21.16 12.33 4.61
N ASP A 76 -21.69 13.55 4.60
CA ASP A 76 -21.28 14.62 3.69
C ASP A 76 -19.96 15.26 4.18
N LEU A 77 -18.84 14.63 3.80
CA LEU A 77 -17.50 15.07 4.14
C LEU A 77 -17.16 16.44 3.53
N ASP A 78 -17.67 16.75 2.34
CA ASP A 78 -17.41 18.02 1.66
C ASP A 78 -18.00 19.19 2.44
N ARG A 79 -19.25 19.05 2.89
CA ARG A 79 -19.90 20.04 3.76
C ARG A 79 -19.19 20.16 5.10
N LEU A 80 -18.75 19.03 5.66
CA LEU A 80 -18.04 19.00 6.94
C LEU A 80 -16.69 19.71 6.86
N PHE A 81 -15.86 19.42 5.85
CA PHE A 81 -14.58 20.09 5.65
C PHE A 81 -14.74 21.57 5.30
N SER A 82 -15.77 21.94 4.55
CA SER A 82 -16.08 23.34 4.26
C SER A 82 -16.39 24.11 5.55
N LYS A 83 -17.13 23.50 6.48
CA LYS A 83 -17.43 24.09 7.78
C LYS A 83 -16.16 24.21 8.64
N VAL A 84 -15.36 23.14 8.73
CA VAL A 84 -14.08 23.16 9.47
C VAL A 84 -13.15 24.24 8.93
N ALA A 85 -13.04 24.39 7.60
CA ALA A 85 -12.21 25.43 7.00
C ALA A 85 -12.70 26.84 7.34
N ALA A 86 -14.02 27.07 7.29
CA ALA A 86 -14.61 28.37 7.66
C ALA A 86 -14.39 28.70 9.14
N ASP A 87 -14.66 27.74 10.03
CA ASP A 87 -14.44 27.90 11.48
C ASP A 87 -12.93 28.12 11.74
N PHE A 88 -12.04 27.37 11.06
CA PHE A 88 -10.58 27.52 11.18
C PHE A 88 -10.11 28.91 10.74
N ASP A 89 -10.57 29.42 9.58
CA ASP A 89 -10.18 30.74 9.09
C ASP A 89 -10.60 31.86 10.06
N GLU A 90 -11.76 31.72 10.72
CA GLU A 90 -12.20 32.63 11.79
C GLU A 90 -11.25 32.57 13.00
N HIS A 91 -10.94 31.38 13.49
CA HIS A 91 -10.05 31.19 14.65
C HIS A 91 -8.59 31.59 14.37
N TRP A 92 -8.14 31.41 13.12
CA TRP A 92 -6.83 31.83 12.64
C TRP A 92 -6.72 33.36 12.55
N ALA A 93 -7.76 34.03 12.04
CA ALA A 93 -7.82 35.49 11.97
C ALA A 93 -7.89 36.16 13.34
N GLU A 94 -8.57 35.54 14.32
CA GLU A 94 -8.61 36.01 15.71
C GLU A 94 -7.28 35.81 16.46
N GLY A 95 -6.32 35.07 15.89
CA GLY A 95 -5.04 34.77 16.51
C GLY A 95 -5.16 33.90 17.76
N LYS A 96 -6.25 33.14 17.90
CA LYS A 96 -6.49 32.20 19.03
C LYS A 96 -5.60 30.96 18.99
N ILE A 97 -5.04 30.64 17.83
CA ILE A 97 -4.18 29.47 17.64
C ILE A 97 -2.73 29.87 17.99
N ASP A 98 -2.41 29.83 19.29
CA ASP A 98 -1.10 30.24 19.82
C ASP A 98 0.05 29.27 19.48
N ALA A 99 -0.24 28.04 19.03
CA ALA A 99 0.77 27.00 18.75
C ALA A 99 1.56 27.23 17.44
N TRP A 100 1.07 28.08 16.55
CA TRP A 100 1.59 28.28 15.19
C TRP A 100 2.09 29.71 14.92
N LYS A 101 2.13 30.57 15.94
CA LYS A 101 2.83 31.85 15.84
C LYS A 101 4.32 31.56 15.89
N ASP A 102 5.06 32.11 14.94
CA ASP A 102 6.50 32.31 15.09
C ASP A 102 6.70 33.25 16.30
N GLU A 103 6.73 32.72 17.52
CA GLU A 103 7.44 33.44 18.57
C GLU A 103 8.86 33.64 18.04
N PRO A 104 9.39 34.88 18.03
CA PRO A 104 10.76 35.11 17.62
C PRO A 104 11.60 34.19 18.49
N GLN A 105 12.25 33.21 17.86
CA GLN A 105 13.05 32.22 18.55
C GLN A 105 13.92 32.93 19.59
N GLU A 106 13.55 32.86 20.87
CA GLU A 106 14.53 32.85 21.95
C GLU A 106 15.24 31.50 21.81
N ASN A 107 16.08 31.45 20.77
CA ASN A 107 17.17 30.51 20.69
C ASN A 107 17.85 30.59 22.05
N GLY A 108 17.98 29.43 22.71
CA GLY A 108 18.81 29.25 23.89
C GLY A 108 20.28 29.54 23.57
N HIS A 109 20.58 30.81 23.32
CA HIS A 109 21.90 31.37 23.16
C HIS A 109 22.21 32.08 24.47
N VAL A 110 22.32 31.27 25.53
CA VAL A 110 22.90 31.75 26.76
C VAL A 110 24.36 32.09 26.40
N ASN A 111 24.65 33.39 26.27
CA ASN A 111 25.97 34.03 26.16
C ASN A 111 26.58 34.32 24.76
N ALA A 112 25.86 34.94 23.83
CA ALA A 112 26.49 35.59 22.66
C ALA A 112 26.21 37.11 22.49
N SER A 113 25.41 37.72 23.37
CA SER A 113 25.29 39.19 23.41
C SER A 113 26.38 39.76 24.31
N ILE A 114 27.41 40.34 23.72
CA ILE A 114 28.36 41.18 24.46
C ILE A 114 27.67 42.54 24.62
N ASP A 115 27.32 42.90 25.86
CA ASP A 115 26.80 44.22 26.14
C ASP A 115 27.93 45.25 25.99
N LEU A 116 27.82 46.07 24.94
CA LEU A 116 28.85 47.02 24.52
C LEU A 116 28.93 48.25 25.45
N ASP A 117 27.94 48.46 26.30
CA ASP A 117 27.92 49.60 27.22
C ASP A 117 28.95 49.45 28.35
N PHE A 118 29.43 48.24 28.63
CA PHE A 118 30.47 47.95 29.63
C PHE A 118 31.92 48.14 29.15
N TYR A 119 32.13 48.42 27.85
CA TYR A 119 33.46 48.50 27.25
C TYR A 119 33.70 49.88 26.65
N ASP A 120 34.74 50.57 27.08
CA ASP A 120 35.02 51.94 26.63
C ASP A 120 36.11 52.00 25.56
N THR A 121 36.92 50.95 25.44
CA THR A 121 37.98 50.87 24.41
C THR A 121 37.95 49.56 23.63
N VAL A 122 38.54 49.59 22.43
CA VAL A 122 38.61 48.44 21.52
C VAL A 122 39.54 47.37 22.08
N GLU A 123 40.57 47.75 22.85
CA GLU A 123 41.54 46.86 23.47
C GLU A 123 40.88 45.94 24.52
N GLU A 124 39.88 46.43 25.25
CA GLU A 124 39.12 45.63 26.22
C GLU A 124 38.25 44.57 25.54
N LEU A 125 37.69 44.89 24.37
CA LEU A 125 36.94 43.94 23.54
C LEU A 125 37.83 42.84 22.94
N VAL A 126 39.08 43.15 22.61
CA VAL A 126 40.07 42.14 22.16
C VAL A 126 40.37 41.12 23.26
N ALA A 127 40.37 41.53 24.53
CA ALA A 127 40.62 40.65 25.67
C ALA A 127 39.49 39.64 25.93
N ILE A 128 38.28 39.88 25.42
CA ILE A 128 37.12 38.96 25.51
C ILE A 128 37.35 37.67 24.69
N GLY A 129 38.25 37.72 23.71
CA GLY A 129 38.64 36.59 22.88
C GLY A 129 37.98 36.57 21.50
N GLY A 130 38.72 36.06 20.51
CA GLY A 130 38.29 36.10 19.11
C GLY A 130 37.01 35.34 18.81
N ASP A 131 36.75 34.23 19.50
CA ASP A 131 35.59 33.37 19.21
C ASP A 131 34.28 34.05 19.64
N ARG A 132 34.26 34.70 20.81
CA ARG A 132 33.11 35.49 21.29
C ARG A 132 32.81 36.69 20.40
N LEU A 133 33.85 37.37 19.90
CA LEU A 133 33.69 38.47 18.93
C LEU A 133 33.15 37.96 17.58
N LYS A 134 33.52 36.74 17.18
CA LYS A 134 33.05 36.10 15.95
C LYS A 134 31.57 35.76 16.04
N GLU A 135 31.14 35.23 17.19
CA GLU A 135 29.74 34.90 17.48
C GLU A 135 28.88 36.16 17.53
N ALA A 136 29.33 37.20 18.25
CA ALA A 136 28.62 38.48 18.36
C ALA A 136 28.45 39.18 17.00
N LEU A 137 29.51 39.21 16.16
CA LEU A 137 29.42 39.74 14.80
C LEU A 137 28.52 38.91 13.89
N GLY A 138 28.52 37.57 14.06
CA GLY A 138 27.66 36.65 13.33
C GLY A 138 26.18 36.87 13.66
N ALA A 139 25.86 37.09 14.93
CA ALA A 139 24.51 37.41 15.39
C ALA A 139 23.99 38.73 14.79
N LEU A 140 24.88 39.71 14.58
CA LEU A 140 24.55 40.98 13.93
C LEU A 140 24.59 40.94 12.39
N GLY A 141 24.87 39.78 11.78
CA GLY A 141 24.95 39.61 10.33
C GLY A 141 26.14 40.32 9.66
N LEU A 142 27.15 40.71 10.46
CA LEU A 142 28.36 41.38 10.00
C LEU A 142 29.43 40.36 9.61
N LYS A 143 30.38 40.77 8.76
CA LYS A 143 31.51 39.91 8.36
C LYS A 143 32.32 39.51 9.59
N THR A 144 32.60 38.22 9.71
CA THR A 144 33.31 37.62 10.86
C THR A 144 34.79 37.33 10.57
N GLY A 145 35.28 37.63 9.36
CA GLY A 145 36.68 37.44 8.97
C GLY A 145 37.61 38.59 9.39
N GLY A 146 38.91 38.31 9.49
CA GLY A 146 39.98 39.26 9.83
C GLY A 146 40.72 38.91 11.13
N THR A 147 41.63 39.80 11.55
CA THR A 147 42.32 39.70 12.85
C THR A 147 41.34 39.93 14.01
N VAL A 148 41.70 39.51 15.23
CA VAL A 148 40.86 39.70 16.43
C VAL A 148 40.57 41.19 16.66
N GLN A 149 41.55 42.05 16.41
CA GLN A 149 41.42 43.51 16.49
C GLN A 149 40.42 44.07 15.47
N GLN A 150 40.47 43.63 14.21
CA GLN A 150 39.51 44.04 13.18
C GLN A 150 38.08 43.57 13.47
N ARG A 151 37.92 42.47 14.21
CA ARG A 151 36.61 42.00 14.69
C ARG A 151 36.11 42.88 15.85
N ALA A 152 36.97 43.21 16.81
CA ALA A 152 36.63 44.10 17.92
C ALA A 152 36.25 45.51 17.42
N GLU A 153 37.02 46.09 16.51
CA GLU A 153 36.72 47.39 15.89
C GLU A 153 35.35 47.39 15.18
N ARG A 154 35.05 46.32 14.43
CA ARG A 154 33.78 46.19 13.71
C ARG A 154 32.58 46.06 14.62
N LEU A 155 32.74 45.37 15.76
CA LEU A 155 31.72 45.25 16.78
C LEU A 155 31.58 46.56 17.59
N PHE A 156 32.68 47.28 17.82
CA PHE A 156 32.63 48.57 18.53
C PHE A 156 31.95 49.67 17.69
N LEU A 157 32.05 49.61 16.35
CA LEU A 157 31.32 50.52 15.47
C LEU A 157 29.79 50.42 15.65
N THR A 158 29.25 49.26 16.04
CA THR A 158 27.81 49.13 16.30
C THR A 158 27.36 49.82 17.60
N LYS A 159 28.29 50.21 18.49
CA LYS A 159 27.99 50.99 19.71
C LYS A 159 27.60 52.43 19.39
N HIS A 160 28.28 53.05 18.43
CA HIS A 160 28.11 54.48 18.13
C HIS A 160 27.33 54.76 16.84
N THR A 161 27.16 53.75 15.98
CA THR A 161 26.39 53.87 14.75
C THR A 161 25.35 52.75 14.65
N PRO A 162 24.05 53.09 14.49
CA PRO A 162 23.02 52.08 14.31
C PRO A 162 23.26 51.30 13.02
N LEU A 163 22.91 50.00 13.04
CA LEU A 163 23.20 49.02 11.99
C LEU A 163 22.80 49.47 10.57
N GLU A 164 21.73 50.27 10.46
CA GLU A 164 21.19 50.77 9.19
C GLU A 164 22.10 51.79 8.48
N LYS A 165 23.00 52.46 9.22
CA LYS A 165 23.90 53.50 8.71
C LYS A 165 25.32 52.98 8.42
N LEU A 166 25.57 51.70 8.65
CA LEU A 166 26.89 51.10 8.39
C LEU A 166 27.12 50.86 6.90
N ASP A 167 28.36 51.06 6.46
CA ASP A 167 28.74 50.85 5.06
C ASP A 167 28.49 49.38 4.66
N ARG A 168 27.93 49.19 3.46
CA ARG A 168 27.50 47.90 2.89
C ARG A 168 28.64 46.89 2.80
N LYS A 169 29.90 47.34 2.86
CA LYS A 169 31.10 46.51 2.87
C LYS A 169 31.22 45.63 4.12
N HIS A 170 30.57 45.99 5.22
CA HIS A 170 30.64 45.27 6.49
C HIS A 170 29.66 44.09 6.60
N PHE A 171 28.66 44.01 5.72
CA PHE A 171 27.66 42.93 5.71
C PHE A 171 28.06 41.76 4.80
N LEU A 172 27.58 40.56 5.12
CA LEU A 172 27.89 39.32 4.41
C LEU A 172 27.22 39.20 3.02
N ARG A 173 26.15 39.96 2.73
CA ARG A 173 25.36 39.84 1.50
C ARG A 173 24.68 41.16 1.10
N LYS A 174 24.48 41.42 -0.20
CA LYS A 174 23.64 42.54 -0.67
C LYS A 174 22.20 42.33 -0.15
N PRO A 175 21.51 43.39 0.32
CA PRO A 175 20.09 43.28 0.65
C PRO A 175 19.29 43.23 -0.67
N GLU A 176 19.01 42.02 -1.15
CA GLU A 176 17.93 41.81 -2.11
C GLU A 176 16.60 41.67 -1.33
N GLN A 177 15.53 42.14 -1.97
CA GLN A 177 14.24 42.50 -1.38
C GLN A 177 13.62 41.37 -0.52
N LYS A 178 13.29 41.70 0.74
CA LYS A 178 12.54 40.87 1.70
C LYS A 178 11.07 40.71 1.28
N GLY A 179 10.79 39.99 0.18
CA GLY A 179 9.42 39.88 -0.35
C GLY A 179 8.86 38.46 -0.57
N VAL A 180 9.70 37.42 -0.69
CA VAL A 180 9.22 36.14 -1.27
C VAL A 180 9.40 34.92 -0.35
N VAL A 181 10.34 34.93 0.59
CA VAL A 181 10.65 33.72 1.40
C VAL A 181 9.77 33.60 2.66
N ALA A 182 9.36 34.71 3.26
CA ALA A 182 8.51 34.68 4.46
C ALA A 182 7.05 34.28 4.15
N SER A 183 6.56 34.55 2.95
CA SER A 183 5.17 34.26 2.56
C SER A 183 4.89 32.78 2.33
N HIS A 184 5.89 31.99 1.91
CA HIS A 184 5.69 30.57 1.62
C HIS A 184 5.65 29.71 2.89
N GLN A 185 6.44 30.06 3.92
CA GLN A 185 6.44 29.32 5.19
C GLN A 185 5.15 29.51 5.98
N THR A 186 4.56 30.72 5.93
CA THR A 186 3.27 31.01 6.58
C THR A 186 2.11 30.27 5.91
N ASP A 187 2.18 30.04 4.60
CA ASP A 187 1.13 29.35 3.83
C ASP A 187 1.21 27.84 4.06
N ASP A 188 2.41 27.26 3.98
CA ASP A 188 2.64 25.84 4.31
C ASP A 188 2.28 25.50 5.77
N SER A 189 2.56 26.42 6.69
CA SER A 189 2.19 26.28 8.10
C SER A 189 0.68 26.33 8.31
N LYS A 190 -0.01 27.24 7.62
CA LYS A 190 -1.46 27.36 7.68
C LYS A 190 -2.14 26.11 7.13
N ASP A 191 -1.63 25.58 6.01
CA ASP A 191 -2.12 24.34 5.42
C ASP A 191 -1.98 23.14 6.35
N MET A 192 -0.82 23.00 7.02
CA MET A 192 -0.62 21.94 8.01
C MET A 192 -1.58 22.06 9.20
N ALA A 193 -1.74 23.26 9.74
CA ALA A 193 -2.70 23.51 10.82
C ALA A 193 -4.15 23.20 10.40
N LEU A 194 -4.52 23.52 9.16
CA LEU A 194 -5.84 23.17 8.61
C LEU A 194 -6.01 21.65 8.45
N MET A 195 -4.97 20.94 8.02
CA MET A 195 -5.00 19.47 7.94
C MET A 195 -5.16 18.84 9.30
N GLU A 196 -4.47 19.34 10.33
CA GLU A 196 -4.66 18.89 11.72
C GLU A 196 -6.09 19.11 12.19
N ALA A 197 -6.67 20.29 11.96
CA ALA A 197 -8.06 20.59 12.34
C ALA A 197 -9.06 19.65 11.64
N LYS A 198 -8.81 19.30 10.37
CA LYS A 198 -9.61 18.31 9.65
C LYS A 198 -9.47 16.92 10.27
N ILE A 199 -8.26 16.47 10.58
CA ILE A 199 -8.02 15.17 11.21
C ILE A 199 -8.67 15.11 12.58
N GLU A 200 -8.56 16.15 13.40
CA GLU A 200 -9.22 16.27 14.70
C GLU A 200 -10.74 16.09 14.55
N LYS A 201 -11.34 16.76 13.55
CA LYS A 201 -12.77 16.62 13.29
C LYS A 201 -13.17 15.20 12.87
N LEU A 202 -12.37 14.52 12.06
CA LEU A 202 -12.63 13.12 11.69
C LEU A 202 -12.48 12.18 12.90
N CYS A 203 -11.50 12.45 13.78
CA CYS A 203 -11.32 11.70 15.02
C CYS A 203 -12.49 11.90 16.00
N GLU A 204 -13.12 13.08 16.04
CA GLU A 204 -14.34 13.29 16.83
C GLU A 204 -15.50 12.40 16.35
N ILE A 205 -15.72 12.34 15.03
CA ILE A 205 -16.75 11.49 14.40
C ILE A 205 -16.47 10.02 14.71
N LEU A 206 -15.21 9.60 14.56
CA LEU A 206 -14.76 8.22 14.76
C LEU A 206 -14.40 7.90 16.22
N SER A 207 -14.76 8.75 17.18
CA SER A 207 -14.31 8.61 18.58
C SER A 207 -14.70 7.28 19.21
N GLU A 208 -15.91 6.78 18.92
CA GLU A 208 -16.38 5.47 19.36
C GLU A 208 -15.59 4.33 18.69
N THR A 209 -15.38 4.39 17.38
CA THR A 209 -14.59 3.41 16.60
C THR A 209 -13.14 3.36 17.06
N ILE A 210 -12.54 4.51 17.38
CA ILE A 210 -11.18 4.62 17.91
C ILE A 210 -11.11 3.97 19.30
N ALA A 211 -12.08 4.26 20.17
CA ALA A 211 -12.15 3.66 21.50
C ALA A 211 -12.28 2.13 21.42
N GLU A 212 -13.09 1.62 20.49
CA GLU A 212 -13.29 0.19 20.28
C GLU A 212 -12.04 -0.48 19.68
N THR A 213 -11.38 0.18 18.75
CA THR A 213 -10.09 -0.27 18.20
C THR A 213 -9.00 -0.34 19.28
N LYS A 214 -8.99 0.63 20.20
CA LYS A 214 -8.07 0.62 21.35
C LYS A 214 -8.35 -0.56 22.28
N ARG A 215 -9.61 -0.78 22.67
CA ARG A 215 -10.01 -1.93 23.49
C ARG A 215 -9.64 -3.25 22.83
N ASN A 216 -9.86 -3.38 21.52
CA ASN A 216 -9.48 -4.59 20.78
C ASN A 216 -7.95 -4.78 20.74
N THR A 217 -7.19 -3.70 20.60
CA THR A 217 -5.72 -3.76 20.65
C THR A 217 -5.23 -4.19 22.03
N ASP A 218 -5.78 -3.62 23.11
CA ASP A 218 -5.44 -3.97 24.48
C ASP A 218 -5.81 -5.43 24.79
N ARG A 219 -6.98 -5.88 24.31
CA ARG A 219 -7.44 -7.26 24.38
C ARG A 219 -6.46 -8.20 23.67
N LYS A 220 -6.07 -7.89 22.43
CA LYS A 220 -5.11 -8.69 21.65
C LYS A 220 -3.71 -8.75 22.28
N GLN A 221 -3.27 -7.67 22.91
CA GLN A 221 -1.98 -7.64 23.64
C GLN A 221 -2.00 -8.52 24.90
N ALA A 222 -3.17 -8.79 25.48
CA ALA A 222 -3.32 -9.63 26.65
C ALA A 222 -3.51 -11.13 26.34
N LEU A 223 -3.63 -11.51 25.06
CA LEU A 223 -3.86 -12.89 24.64
C LEU A 223 -2.60 -13.75 24.78
N ASN A 224 -2.80 -15.01 25.15
CA ASN A 224 -1.76 -16.04 25.07
C ASN A 224 -1.60 -16.55 23.64
N TYR A 225 -0.50 -17.26 23.35
CA TYR A 225 -0.17 -17.73 21.99
C TYR A 225 -1.30 -18.57 21.37
N ASP A 226 -1.87 -19.51 22.12
CA ASP A 226 -2.95 -20.39 21.66
C ASP A 226 -4.24 -19.60 21.35
N GLU A 227 -4.52 -18.54 22.11
CA GLU A 227 -5.69 -17.67 21.90
C GLU A 227 -5.49 -16.73 20.70
N MET A 228 -4.25 -16.29 20.46
CA MET A 228 -3.87 -15.50 19.29
C MET A 228 -3.92 -16.31 17.99
N GLU A 229 -3.57 -17.60 18.05
CA GLU A 229 -3.68 -18.53 16.92
C GLU A 229 -5.17 -18.82 16.59
N ALA A 230 -5.99 -19.08 17.62
CA ALA A 230 -7.44 -19.28 17.46
C ALA A 230 -8.16 -18.03 16.91
N GLU A 231 -7.78 -16.83 17.31
CA GLU A 231 -8.33 -15.59 16.74
C GLU A 231 -7.93 -15.35 15.30
N ARG A 232 -6.70 -15.69 14.92
CA ARG A 232 -6.27 -15.61 13.52
C ARG A 232 -7.06 -16.58 12.66
N GLU A 233 -7.30 -17.80 13.16
CA GLU A 233 -8.14 -18.78 12.48
C GLU A 233 -9.59 -18.28 12.31
N GLN A 234 -10.14 -17.58 13.31
CA GLN A 234 -11.47 -16.94 13.21
C GLN A 234 -11.50 -15.68 12.33
N GLU A 235 -10.43 -14.89 12.26
CA GLU A 235 -10.33 -13.70 11.39
C GLU A 235 -10.06 -14.08 9.91
N ASP A 236 -9.32 -15.17 9.67
CA ASP A 236 -9.04 -15.72 8.34
C ASP A 236 -10.16 -16.66 7.85
N GLU A 237 -10.98 -17.19 8.76
CA GLU A 237 -12.29 -17.72 8.39
C GLU A 237 -13.12 -16.55 7.84
N PRO A 238 -13.55 -16.58 6.56
CA PRO A 238 -14.56 -15.64 6.14
C PRO A 238 -15.73 -15.82 7.11
N GLU A 239 -16.34 -14.71 7.56
CA GLU A 239 -17.74 -14.72 7.96
C GLU A 239 -18.53 -15.28 6.76
N VAL A 240 -18.55 -16.60 6.62
CA VAL A 240 -19.79 -17.28 6.33
C VAL A 240 -20.63 -16.88 7.51
N GLU A 241 -21.40 -15.80 7.34
CA GLU A 241 -22.67 -15.69 8.03
C GLU A 241 -23.21 -17.11 8.04
N SER A 242 -23.33 -17.66 9.24
CA SER A 242 -24.23 -18.76 9.48
C SER A 242 -25.60 -18.19 9.11
N ASP A 243 -25.92 -18.22 7.81
CA ASP A 243 -27.19 -17.87 7.20
C ASP A 243 -28.17 -18.97 7.59
N ASP A 244 -28.47 -18.97 8.88
CA ASP A 244 -29.55 -19.71 9.51
C ASP A 244 -30.68 -18.70 9.72
N GLU A 245 -31.14 -18.11 8.60
CA GLU A 245 -32.50 -17.63 8.41
C GLU A 245 -32.78 -17.42 6.91
N ASP A 246 -32.90 -18.53 6.17
CA ASP A 246 -33.90 -18.76 5.10
C ASP A 246 -34.52 -17.51 4.44
N GLN A 247 -33.71 -16.59 3.89
CA GLN A 247 -34.21 -15.70 2.84
C GLN A 247 -34.27 -16.53 1.57
N GLN A 248 -35.34 -17.29 1.46
CA GLN A 248 -35.74 -17.98 0.24
C GLN A 248 -35.98 -16.91 -0.84
N ILE A 249 -34.91 -16.45 -1.50
CA ILE A 249 -34.95 -15.52 -2.62
C ILE A 249 -35.92 -16.15 -3.61
N TYR A 250 -37.09 -15.52 -3.79
CA TYR A 250 -38.18 -16.05 -4.61
C TYR A 250 -37.68 -16.22 -6.04
N ASN A 251 -37.29 -17.45 -6.38
CA ASN A 251 -36.81 -17.87 -7.69
C ASN A 251 -37.86 -18.79 -8.33
N PRO A 252 -39.00 -18.23 -8.76
CA PRO A 252 -40.12 -19.00 -9.30
C PRO A 252 -39.75 -19.78 -10.58
N LEU A 253 -38.65 -19.41 -11.24
CA LEU A 253 -38.15 -20.03 -12.47
C LEU A 253 -36.96 -20.97 -12.24
N LYS A 254 -36.51 -21.18 -10.99
CA LYS A 254 -35.34 -22.02 -10.61
C LYS A 254 -34.10 -21.76 -11.48
N LEU A 255 -33.85 -20.49 -11.80
CA LEU A 255 -32.69 -20.10 -12.60
C LEU A 255 -31.40 -20.28 -11.78
N PRO A 256 -30.30 -20.76 -12.38
CA PRO A 256 -29.02 -20.87 -11.70
C PRO A 256 -28.58 -19.52 -11.11
N MET A 257 -28.00 -19.55 -9.91
CA MET A 257 -27.53 -18.34 -9.24
C MET A 257 -26.31 -17.77 -9.97
N GLY A 258 -26.27 -16.46 -10.16
CA GLY A 258 -25.10 -15.79 -10.68
C GLY A 258 -23.95 -15.79 -9.67
N TRP A 259 -22.79 -15.29 -10.09
CA TRP A 259 -21.65 -15.02 -9.21
C TRP A 259 -21.96 -13.93 -8.15
N ASP A 260 -23.07 -13.22 -8.31
CA ASP A 260 -23.57 -12.12 -7.46
C ASP A 260 -24.62 -12.60 -6.43
N GLY A 261 -24.80 -13.92 -6.26
CA GLY A 261 -25.78 -14.49 -5.33
C GLY A 261 -27.26 -14.30 -5.71
N LYS A 262 -27.55 -13.57 -6.79
CA LYS A 262 -28.90 -13.31 -7.33
C LYS A 262 -29.23 -14.22 -8.52
N PRO A 263 -30.52 -14.57 -8.73
CA PRO A 263 -30.92 -15.37 -9.89
C PRO A 263 -30.54 -14.67 -11.19
N ILE A 264 -29.86 -15.38 -12.10
CA ILE A 264 -29.46 -14.82 -13.40
C ILE A 264 -30.72 -14.35 -14.15
N PRO A 265 -30.76 -13.11 -14.67
CA PRO A 265 -31.91 -12.63 -15.42
C PRO A 265 -32.29 -13.58 -16.57
N TYR A 266 -33.59 -13.86 -16.73
CA TYR A 266 -34.11 -14.86 -17.68
C TYR A 266 -33.65 -14.62 -19.13
N TRP A 267 -33.57 -13.36 -19.55
CA TRP A 267 -33.10 -13.00 -20.89
C TRP A 267 -31.62 -13.34 -21.10
N LEU A 268 -30.80 -13.18 -20.06
CA LEU A 268 -29.36 -13.48 -20.09
C LEU A 268 -29.13 -14.99 -20.11
N TYR A 269 -29.92 -15.73 -19.33
CA TYR A 269 -29.98 -17.19 -19.35
C TYR A 269 -30.34 -17.74 -20.74
N LYS A 270 -31.33 -17.14 -21.39
CA LYS A 270 -31.76 -17.50 -22.76
C LYS A 270 -30.75 -17.08 -23.83
N LEU A 271 -30.13 -15.90 -23.69
CA LEU A 271 -29.14 -15.37 -24.63
C LEU A 271 -27.86 -16.21 -24.67
N HIS A 272 -27.33 -16.59 -23.50
CA HIS A 272 -26.11 -17.38 -23.40
C HIS A 272 -26.37 -18.90 -23.48
N GLY A 273 -27.62 -19.31 -23.68
CA GLY A 273 -27.99 -20.72 -23.85
C GLY A 273 -27.75 -21.57 -22.60
N LEU A 274 -27.74 -20.97 -21.40
CA LEU A 274 -27.51 -21.71 -20.13
C LEU A 274 -28.61 -22.74 -19.85
N GLY A 275 -29.78 -22.64 -20.49
CA GLY A 275 -30.86 -23.60 -20.32
C GLY A 275 -30.79 -24.86 -21.17
N GLN A 276 -29.77 -25.00 -22.01
CA GLN A 276 -29.54 -26.23 -22.73
C GLN A 276 -28.63 -27.16 -21.90
N GLU A 277 -29.18 -28.29 -21.48
CA GLU A 277 -28.44 -29.34 -20.79
C GLU A 277 -27.66 -30.19 -21.82
N PHE A 278 -26.35 -30.33 -21.62
CA PHE A 278 -25.50 -31.22 -22.39
C PHE A 278 -24.89 -32.29 -21.48
N LYS A 279 -25.16 -33.56 -21.75
CA LYS A 279 -24.62 -34.68 -20.98
C LYS A 279 -23.39 -35.27 -21.65
N CYS A 280 -22.36 -35.59 -20.87
CA CYS A 280 -21.14 -36.25 -21.35
C CYS A 280 -20.95 -37.60 -20.65
N GLU A 281 -21.02 -38.69 -21.42
CA GLU A 281 -20.91 -40.07 -20.92
C GLU A 281 -19.48 -40.37 -20.45
N ILE A 282 -18.47 -39.91 -21.19
CA ILE A 282 -17.04 -40.05 -20.85
C ILE A 282 -16.71 -39.42 -19.48
N CYS A 283 -17.44 -38.38 -19.08
CA CYS A 283 -17.31 -37.73 -17.77
C CYS A 283 -18.15 -38.40 -16.66
N GLY A 284 -18.78 -39.55 -16.91
CA GLY A 284 -19.70 -40.21 -15.98
C GLY A 284 -21.10 -39.58 -15.98
N ASN A 285 -21.64 -39.30 -17.16
CA ASN A 285 -22.96 -38.67 -17.37
C ASN A 285 -23.15 -37.34 -16.65
N TYR A 286 -22.07 -36.54 -16.56
CA TYR A 286 -22.15 -35.21 -15.98
C TYR A 286 -22.89 -34.25 -16.92
N SER A 287 -23.80 -33.46 -16.35
CA SER A 287 -24.58 -32.45 -17.05
C SER A 287 -23.88 -31.10 -17.03
N TYR A 288 -23.58 -30.57 -18.20
CA TYR A 288 -23.06 -29.22 -18.42
C TYR A 288 -24.20 -28.31 -18.89
N TRP A 289 -24.35 -27.16 -18.26
CA TRP A 289 -25.37 -26.18 -18.60
C TRP A 289 -24.80 -25.14 -19.56
N GLY A 290 -25.31 -25.16 -20.79
CA GLY A 290 -24.93 -24.24 -21.87
C GLY A 290 -23.70 -24.64 -22.68
N ARG A 291 -23.69 -24.17 -23.94
CA ARG A 291 -22.69 -24.54 -24.96
C ARG A 291 -21.27 -24.19 -24.55
N ARG A 292 -21.06 -23.03 -23.93
CA ARG A 292 -19.72 -22.55 -23.54
C ARG A 292 -19.09 -23.40 -22.42
N ALA A 293 -19.90 -23.78 -21.41
CA ALA A 293 -19.45 -24.66 -20.34
C ALA A 293 -19.13 -26.05 -20.91
N TYR A 294 -19.97 -26.54 -21.81
CA TYR A 294 -19.74 -27.78 -22.54
C TYR A 294 -18.45 -27.71 -23.39
N GLU A 295 -18.21 -26.72 -24.25
CA GLU A 295 -16.98 -26.71 -25.05
C GLU A 295 -15.69 -26.61 -24.22
N ARG A 296 -15.76 -25.95 -23.06
CA ARG A 296 -14.64 -25.86 -22.11
C ARG A 296 -14.31 -27.22 -21.48
N HIS A 297 -15.33 -28.07 -21.23
CA HIS A 297 -15.14 -29.32 -20.50
C HIS A 297 -14.18 -30.31 -21.17
N PHE A 298 -14.06 -30.29 -22.51
CA PHE A 298 -13.11 -31.12 -23.25
C PHE A 298 -11.64 -30.89 -22.84
N LYS A 299 -11.33 -29.70 -22.34
CA LYS A 299 -9.99 -29.34 -21.83
C LYS A 299 -9.86 -29.54 -20.32
N GLU A 300 -10.95 -29.79 -19.60
CA GLU A 300 -10.92 -29.98 -18.15
C GLU A 300 -10.33 -31.34 -17.77
N PHE A 301 -9.75 -31.40 -16.57
CA PHE A 301 -9.09 -32.61 -16.06
C PHE A 301 -10.03 -33.83 -16.05
N ARG A 302 -11.32 -33.64 -15.71
CA ARG A 302 -12.30 -34.74 -15.65
C ARG A 302 -12.46 -35.45 -16.99
N HIS A 303 -12.58 -34.70 -18.08
CA HIS A 303 -12.70 -35.26 -19.42
C HIS A 303 -11.38 -35.87 -19.90
N GLN A 304 -10.26 -35.18 -19.65
CA GLN A 304 -8.92 -35.73 -19.94
C GLN A 304 -8.67 -37.06 -19.23
N TYR A 305 -9.12 -37.16 -17.98
CA TYR A 305 -9.00 -38.37 -17.16
C TYR A 305 -9.88 -39.50 -17.71
N GLY A 306 -11.11 -39.21 -18.12
CA GLY A 306 -11.99 -40.17 -18.81
C GLY A 306 -11.34 -40.71 -20.09
N MET A 307 -10.84 -39.82 -20.94
CA MET A 307 -10.11 -40.20 -22.16
C MET A 307 -8.86 -41.03 -21.88
N ARG A 308 -8.10 -40.68 -20.83
CA ARG A 308 -6.91 -41.43 -20.40
C ARG A 308 -7.27 -42.85 -19.94
N ARG A 309 -8.37 -43.02 -19.21
CA ARG A 309 -8.86 -44.36 -18.81
C ARG A 309 -9.30 -45.22 -19.99
N LEU A 310 -9.81 -44.59 -21.07
CA LEU A 310 -10.15 -45.27 -22.31
C LEU A 310 -8.93 -45.58 -23.20
N GLY A 311 -7.73 -45.05 -22.87
CA GLY A 311 -6.54 -45.20 -23.71
C GLY A 311 -6.62 -44.41 -25.02
N ILE A 312 -7.43 -43.35 -25.06
CA ILE A 312 -7.60 -42.47 -26.22
C ILE A 312 -6.86 -41.16 -25.96
N PRO A 313 -6.00 -40.68 -26.87
CA PRO A 313 -5.34 -39.38 -26.71
C PRO A 313 -6.36 -38.25 -26.88
N ASN A 314 -6.44 -37.33 -25.92
CA ASN A 314 -7.35 -36.19 -25.95
C ASN A 314 -6.88 -35.11 -26.96
N THR A 315 -7.14 -35.36 -28.23
CA THR A 315 -6.87 -34.45 -29.34
C THR A 315 -8.15 -33.73 -29.79
N LYS A 316 -8.01 -32.61 -30.51
CA LYS A 316 -9.16 -31.83 -31.03
C LYS A 316 -10.11 -32.65 -31.91
N ASN A 317 -9.66 -33.77 -32.47
CA ASN A 317 -10.47 -34.68 -33.29
C ASN A 317 -11.60 -35.35 -32.48
N PHE A 318 -11.48 -35.40 -31.15
CA PHE A 318 -12.48 -35.97 -30.26
C PHE A 318 -13.37 -34.92 -29.59
N ASN A 319 -13.24 -33.64 -29.96
CA ASN A 319 -14.17 -32.63 -29.50
C ASN A 319 -15.58 -32.96 -30.00
N GLU A 320 -16.58 -32.69 -29.17
CA GLU A 320 -18.01 -32.98 -29.40
C GLU A 320 -18.45 -34.45 -29.26
N ILE A 321 -17.52 -35.37 -29.04
CA ILE A 321 -17.86 -36.77 -28.77
C ILE A 321 -18.16 -36.95 -27.30
N THR A 322 -19.39 -37.35 -27.00
CA THR A 322 -19.85 -37.58 -25.61
C THR A 322 -19.91 -39.05 -25.25
N SER A 323 -20.22 -39.91 -26.23
CA SER A 323 -20.40 -41.34 -25.99
C SER A 323 -19.08 -42.09 -26.02
N ILE A 324 -18.96 -43.06 -25.11
CA ILE A 324 -17.77 -43.91 -25.01
C ILE A 324 -17.62 -44.79 -26.25
N GLU A 325 -18.73 -45.37 -26.74
CA GLU A 325 -18.73 -46.24 -27.91
C GLU A 325 -18.28 -45.49 -29.18
N GLU A 326 -18.78 -44.28 -29.38
CA GLU A 326 -18.43 -43.44 -30.52
C GLU A 326 -16.95 -43.03 -30.49
N ALA A 327 -16.43 -42.69 -29.31
CA ALA A 327 -15.02 -42.35 -29.13
C ALA A 327 -14.11 -43.54 -29.47
N GLN A 328 -14.47 -44.75 -29.07
CA GLN A 328 -13.72 -45.97 -29.38
C GLN A 328 -13.73 -46.27 -30.90
N GLN A 329 -14.88 -46.22 -31.54
CA GLN A 329 -15.00 -46.44 -32.99
C GLN A 329 -14.23 -45.41 -33.82
N LEU A 330 -14.21 -44.14 -33.38
CA LEU A 330 -13.41 -43.12 -34.04
C LEU A 330 -11.91 -43.41 -33.85
N TRP A 331 -11.50 -43.83 -32.65
CA TRP A 331 -10.11 -44.14 -32.36
C TRP A 331 -9.61 -45.34 -33.17
N GLU A 332 -10.42 -46.39 -33.34
CA GLU A 332 -10.11 -47.52 -34.21
C GLU A 332 -9.90 -47.08 -35.67
N ARG A 333 -10.82 -46.29 -36.22
CA ARG A 333 -10.69 -45.72 -37.58
C ARG A 333 -9.44 -44.85 -37.73
N ILE A 334 -9.05 -44.10 -36.70
CA ILE A 334 -7.83 -43.29 -36.71
C ILE A 334 -6.59 -44.20 -36.65
N LYS A 335 -6.57 -45.23 -35.80
CA LYS A 335 -5.48 -46.22 -35.71
C LYS A 335 -5.25 -46.94 -37.04
N GLU A 336 -6.32 -47.33 -37.72
CA GLU A 336 -6.26 -47.92 -39.06
C GLU A 336 -5.61 -46.97 -40.06
N LYS A 337 -6.05 -45.71 -40.09
CA LYS A 337 -5.49 -44.68 -40.99
C LYS A 337 -4.04 -44.33 -40.67
N GLN A 338 -3.66 -44.29 -39.39
CA GLN A 338 -2.29 -44.00 -38.95
C GLN A 338 -1.35 -45.20 -39.10
N GLY A 339 -1.86 -46.38 -39.45
CA GLY A 339 -1.05 -47.58 -39.69
C GLY A 339 -0.32 -48.07 -38.43
N VAL A 340 -0.84 -47.76 -37.24
CA VAL A 340 -0.26 -48.20 -35.96
C VAL A 340 -0.45 -49.71 -35.76
N ASN A 341 -1.50 -50.29 -36.35
CA ASN A 341 -1.75 -51.73 -36.37
C ASN A 341 -1.32 -52.41 -37.68
N LYS A 342 -0.62 -51.71 -38.58
CA LYS A 342 -0.18 -52.29 -39.85
C LYS A 342 1.20 -52.92 -39.64
N TRP A 343 1.28 -54.25 -39.69
CA TRP A 343 2.53 -55.01 -39.64
C TRP A 343 3.60 -54.34 -40.51
N ARG A 344 4.75 -54.03 -39.91
CA ARG A 344 5.88 -53.39 -40.59
C ARG A 344 6.99 -54.43 -40.83
N PRO A 345 7.07 -55.06 -42.01
CA PRO A 345 8.03 -56.12 -42.28
C PRO A 345 9.48 -55.71 -41.98
N GLU A 346 9.86 -54.46 -42.24
CA GLU A 346 11.22 -53.97 -42.00
C GLU A 346 11.65 -53.98 -40.53
N LEU A 347 10.69 -53.85 -39.61
CA LEU A 347 10.92 -53.76 -38.16
C LEU A 347 10.57 -55.06 -37.44
N GLU A 348 9.57 -55.79 -37.94
CA GLU A 348 8.95 -56.94 -37.25
C GLU A 348 9.33 -58.29 -37.88
N GLU A 349 9.89 -58.34 -39.09
CA GLU A 349 10.40 -59.59 -39.70
C GLU A 349 11.83 -59.85 -39.23
N GLU A 350 12.05 -61.02 -38.62
CA GLU A 350 13.33 -61.44 -38.06
C GLU A 350 14.08 -62.38 -39.02
N TYR A 351 15.37 -62.16 -39.19
CA TYR A 351 16.30 -62.95 -40.01
C TYR A 351 17.43 -63.48 -39.14
N GLU A 352 17.78 -64.75 -39.33
CA GLU A 352 18.90 -65.40 -38.67
C GLU A 352 20.13 -65.39 -39.59
N ASP A 353 21.29 -65.02 -39.05
CA ASP A 353 22.57 -65.11 -39.77
C ASP A 353 23.15 -66.54 -39.73
N ARG A 354 24.33 -66.75 -40.32
CA ARG A 354 24.99 -68.06 -40.34
C ARG A 354 25.55 -68.49 -38.98
N GLU A 355 25.68 -67.56 -38.04
CA GLU A 355 26.17 -67.78 -36.68
C GLU A 355 25.03 -68.01 -35.69
N GLY A 356 23.78 -67.88 -36.13
CA GLY A 356 22.57 -68.08 -35.34
C GLY A 356 22.06 -66.81 -34.63
N ASN A 357 22.59 -65.63 -34.97
CA ASN A 357 22.13 -64.37 -34.41
C ASN A 357 20.89 -63.87 -35.13
N ILE A 358 19.89 -63.42 -34.37
CA ILE A 358 18.60 -62.97 -34.89
C ILE A 358 18.58 -61.43 -34.95
N TYR A 359 18.32 -60.90 -36.15
CA TYR A 359 18.21 -59.47 -36.41
C TYR A 359 16.90 -59.13 -37.09
N ASN A 360 16.37 -57.93 -36.87
CA ASN A 360 15.27 -57.44 -37.71
C ASN A 360 15.74 -57.24 -39.16
N LYS A 361 14.83 -57.35 -40.13
CA LYS A 361 15.12 -57.29 -41.56
C LYS A 361 16.00 -56.10 -41.95
N LYS A 362 15.69 -54.91 -41.44
CA LYS A 362 16.45 -53.71 -41.76
C LYS A 362 17.90 -53.83 -41.29
N THR A 363 18.11 -54.20 -40.03
CA THR A 363 19.45 -54.37 -39.44
C THR A 363 20.21 -55.48 -40.16
N TYR A 364 19.56 -56.60 -40.47
CA TYR A 364 20.16 -57.67 -41.26
C TYR A 364 20.62 -57.18 -42.64
N THR A 365 19.75 -56.47 -43.38
CA THR A 365 20.12 -55.95 -44.72
C THR A 365 21.23 -54.90 -44.67
N ASP A 366 21.26 -54.07 -43.62
CA ASP A 366 22.29 -53.05 -43.45
C ASP A 366 23.65 -53.68 -43.07
N LEU A 367 23.65 -54.67 -42.17
CA LEU A 367 24.84 -55.45 -41.80
C LEU A 367 25.37 -56.25 -43.01
N GLN A 368 24.48 -56.84 -43.81
CA GLN A 368 24.84 -57.57 -45.03
C GLN A 368 25.46 -56.64 -46.07
N ARG A 369 24.95 -55.41 -46.24
CA ARG A 369 25.53 -54.40 -47.14
C ARG A 369 26.90 -53.92 -46.68
N GLN A 370 27.13 -53.87 -45.37
CA GLN A 370 28.42 -53.50 -44.77
C GLN A 370 29.42 -54.67 -44.77
N GLY A 371 28.98 -55.89 -45.11
CA GLY A 371 29.80 -57.10 -45.13
C GLY A 371 30.16 -57.62 -43.73
N LEU A 372 29.33 -57.32 -42.73
CA LEU A 372 29.54 -57.70 -41.33
C LEU A 372 28.90 -59.05 -40.96
N ILE A 373 27.98 -59.57 -41.78
CA ILE A 373 27.30 -60.87 -41.61
C ILE A 373 27.15 -61.62 -42.93
#